data_AF-A0A8I1QE39-F1
#
_entry.id   AF-A0A8I1QE39-F1
#
_cell.length_a   1.000
_cell.length_b   1.000
_cell.length_c   1.000
_cell.angle_alpha   90.00
_cell.angle_beta   90.00
_cell.angle_gamma   90.00
#
_symmetry.space_group_name_H-M   'P 1'
#
loop_
_entity.id
_entity.type
_entity.pdbx_description
1 polymer ?
#
loop_
_entity_poly.entity_id
_entity_poly.type
_entity_poly.pdbx_seq_one_letter_code
_entity_poly.pdbx_strand_id
1 'polypeptide(L)'
;MNFDVALFQKLNEFRKHEKKSLVLLKQEAEEILQFLSTKKLNELAQFKAFNQFKHTLESIIKINNQHKSWWQWFIGLFGFISQEEKSIRHALGVSKKSLASIKYVSPMSSLIQEPKLSEQLGYERYPNQEKIKYLAHHLMGTEEFAEESKFHGMSPSDAYKHFYQDLKAFIQQYNTNDESITEEFNQVISNLEYAYILAYQLDTFFVLRKRLNDHQIRDFQENFVFNIKMKILNLMPGESFISPYVYGEDNNSGHALIIEWVKDTKGQIFANIINTGEGNEQTTSFKTELYSFFNDSERPIKKTASYELELLNTAFIDKMLEPIFSSEKPSEKMNAFFKNITLSDASEHLTLQTNGICAHACILAWFQTKIASALYSLFNVLTLEKSQQRLSALNPGNRKDNLNQLETAGQKTIENAKKQLQQQHDKKRQQLKDMGNKLTNMRKQKSAVEKPAINDYTQYISEKSNKLKEPEKEKLRSTKALVEKSVGFFSWWSAANKPKETCSPVLSKAIVAKKIRARQQFVQQAACTLGPNKQ
;
A
#
# COMPACT_ATOMS: atom_id res chain seq x y z
N MET A 1 -16.53 21.63 -7.67
CA MET A 1 -16.43 20.91 -8.96
C MET A 1 -17.24 19.62 -8.84
N ASN A 2 -18.29 19.42 -9.65
CA ASN A 2 -19.18 18.24 -9.51
C ASN A 2 -18.56 17.01 -10.20
N PHE A 3 -17.84 16.22 -9.42
CA PHE A 3 -17.34 14.89 -9.79
C PHE A 3 -18.48 13.88 -9.76
N ASP A 4 -18.59 13.05 -10.79
CA ASP A 4 -19.71 12.13 -10.88
C ASP A 4 -19.33 10.71 -10.51
N VAL A 5 -19.58 10.37 -9.25
CA VAL A 5 -19.32 9.03 -8.69
C VAL A 5 -20.11 7.94 -9.42
N ALA A 6 -21.32 8.23 -9.91
CA ALA A 6 -22.16 7.24 -10.59
C ALA A 6 -21.55 6.77 -11.91
N LEU A 7 -20.91 7.68 -12.67
CA LEU A 7 -20.19 7.33 -13.90
C LEU A 7 -19.07 6.33 -13.64
N PHE A 8 -18.26 6.60 -12.63
CA PHE A 8 -17.08 5.81 -12.36
C PHE A 8 -17.41 4.48 -11.68
N GLN A 9 -18.49 4.43 -10.89
CA GLN A 9 -19.07 3.16 -10.45
C GLN A 9 -19.50 2.32 -11.65
N LYS A 10 -20.23 2.90 -12.62
CA LYS A 10 -20.59 2.19 -13.86
C LYS A 10 -19.37 1.72 -14.65
N LEU A 11 -18.32 2.53 -14.79
CA LEU A 11 -17.07 2.14 -15.44
C LEU A 11 -16.34 1.00 -14.71
N ASN A 12 -16.37 0.99 -13.38
CA ASN A 12 -15.76 -0.08 -12.58
C ASN A 12 -16.56 -1.37 -12.58
N GLU A 13 -17.90 -1.29 -12.58
CA GLU A 13 -18.77 -2.44 -12.78
C GLU A 13 -18.54 -3.06 -14.15
N PHE A 14 -18.53 -2.23 -15.20
CA PHE A 14 -18.22 -2.63 -16.57
C PHE A 14 -16.87 -3.37 -16.67
N ARG A 15 -15.83 -2.89 -15.96
CA ARG A 15 -14.51 -3.54 -15.91
C ARG A 15 -14.54 -4.92 -15.24
N LYS A 16 -15.39 -5.14 -14.24
CA LYS A 16 -15.55 -6.46 -13.57
C LYS A 16 -16.27 -7.49 -14.43
N HIS A 17 -16.80 -7.07 -15.58
CA HIS A 17 -17.68 -7.87 -16.43
C HIS A 17 -16.99 -8.42 -17.68
N GLU A 18 -15.65 -8.48 -17.72
CA GLU A 18 -14.86 -9.11 -18.80
C GLU A 18 -15.26 -10.59 -19.10
N LYS A 19 -16.05 -11.24 -18.23
CA LYS A 19 -16.57 -12.60 -18.41
C LYS A 19 -18.10 -12.70 -18.64
N LYS A 20 -18.83 -11.58 -18.74
CA LYS A 20 -20.28 -11.57 -19.02
C LYS A 20 -20.55 -11.68 -20.53
N SER A 21 -21.78 -12.06 -20.90
CA SER A 21 -22.21 -12.10 -22.30
C SER A 21 -22.06 -10.72 -22.97
N LEU A 22 -21.69 -10.70 -24.25
CA LEU A 22 -21.54 -9.48 -25.07
C LEU A 22 -22.78 -8.58 -25.08
N VAL A 23 -23.98 -9.13 -24.83
CA VAL A 23 -25.26 -8.40 -24.77
C VAL A 23 -25.32 -7.45 -23.57
N LEU A 24 -24.88 -7.90 -22.39
CA LEU A 24 -24.80 -7.07 -21.18
C LEU A 24 -23.74 -5.98 -21.33
N LEU A 25 -22.59 -6.32 -21.92
CA LEU A 25 -21.51 -5.36 -22.19
C LEU A 25 -21.92 -4.29 -23.21
N LYS A 26 -22.79 -4.61 -24.16
CA LYS A 26 -23.36 -3.62 -25.09
C LYS A 26 -24.19 -2.58 -24.34
N GLN A 27 -25.15 -3.02 -23.53
CA GLN A 27 -26.06 -2.13 -22.80
C GLN A 27 -25.29 -1.19 -21.86
N GLU A 28 -24.34 -1.75 -21.10
CA GLU A 28 -23.49 -0.97 -20.20
C GLU A 28 -22.61 0.04 -20.97
N ALA A 29 -22.08 -0.32 -22.15
CA ALA A 29 -21.28 0.59 -22.98
C ALA A 29 -22.12 1.74 -23.57
N GLU A 30 -23.35 1.48 -24.00
CA GLU A 30 -24.28 2.50 -24.50
C GLU A 30 -24.71 3.48 -23.40
N GLU A 31 -24.99 2.96 -22.20
CA GLU A 31 -25.28 3.79 -21.02
C GLU A 31 -24.10 4.69 -20.63
N ILE A 32 -22.88 4.16 -20.63
CA ILE A 32 -21.68 4.93 -20.30
C ILE A 32 -21.43 6.03 -21.34
N LEU A 33 -21.62 5.76 -22.63
CA LEU A 33 -21.51 6.78 -23.68
C LEU A 33 -22.54 7.89 -23.57
N GLN A 34 -23.80 7.50 -23.35
CA GLN A 34 -24.89 8.45 -23.17
C GLN A 34 -24.63 9.33 -21.94
N PHE A 35 -24.08 8.73 -20.89
CA PHE A 35 -23.67 9.46 -19.70
C PHE A 35 -22.51 10.44 -19.97
N LEU A 36 -21.44 9.97 -20.62
CA LEU A 36 -20.26 10.79 -20.94
C LEU A 36 -20.59 11.97 -21.87
N SER A 37 -21.60 11.83 -22.72
CA SER A 37 -22.04 12.86 -23.66
C SER A 37 -23.02 13.87 -23.07
N THR A 38 -23.68 13.57 -21.95
CA THR A 38 -24.72 14.42 -21.34
C THR A 38 -24.24 15.23 -20.12
N LYS A 39 -23.11 14.86 -19.50
CA LYS A 39 -22.59 15.52 -18.29
C LYS A 39 -21.53 16.59 -18.57
N LYS A 40 -21.64 17.73 -17.87
CA LYS A 40 -20.59 18.76 -17.80
C LYS A 40 -19.44 18.31 -16.89
N LEU A 41 -18.53 17.51 -17.44
CA LEU A 41 -17.24 17.18 -16.83
C LEU A 41 -16.19 18.23 -17.24
N ASN A 42 -15.12 18.45 -16.46
CA ASN A 42 -13.99 19.27 -16.94
C ASN A 42 -13.16 18.48 -17.98
N GLU A 43 -12.32 19.18 -18.75
CA GLU A 43 -11.58 18.58 -19.88
C GLU A 43 -10.70 17.38 -19.46
N LEU A 44 -10.05 17.47 -18.30
CA LEU A 44 -9.29 16.36 -17.72
C LEU A 44 -10.17 15.14 -17.44
N ALA A 45 -11.30 15.34 -16.74
CA ALA A 45 -12.19 14.24 -16.36
C ALA A 45 -12.83 13.61 -17.61
N GLN A 46 -13.17 14.42 -18.61
CA GLN A 46 -13.58 13.93 -19.92
C GLN A 46 -12.47 13.09 -20.56
N PHE A 47 -11.24 13.62 -20.62
CA PHE A 47 -10.09 12.91 -21.22
C PHE A 47 -9.85 11.56 -20.55
N LYS A 48 -9.76 11.53 -19.21
CA LYS A 48 -9.51 10.28 -18.48
C LYS A 48 -10.67 9.29 -18.59
N ALA A 49 -11.92 9.75 -18.51
CA ALA A 49 -13.07 8.87 -18.61
C ALA A 49 -13.17 8.25 -20.02
N PHE A 50 -12.99 9.04 -21.09
CA PHE A 50 -12.94 8.50 -22.45
C PHE A 50 -11.72 7.60 -22.67
N ASN A 51 -10.56 7.89 -22.07
CA ASN A 51 -9.37 7.07 -22.22
C ASN A 51 -9.50 5.72 -21.48
N GLN A 52 -10.03 5.73 -20.26
CA GLN A 52 -10.32 4.52 -19.51
C GLN A 52 -11.38 3.67 -20.23
N PHE A 53 -12.47 4.28 -20.68
CA PHE A 53 -13.52 3.59 -21.43
C PHE A 53 -12.98 2.99 -22.74
N LYS A 54 -12.16 3.75 -23.50
CA LYS A 54 -11.44 3.25 -24.67
C LYS A 54 -10.62 1.99 -24.34
N HIS A 55 -9.79 2.03 -23.30
CA HIS A 55 -8.96 0.89 -22.92
C HIS A 55 -9.78 -0.34 -22.51
N THR A 56 -10.88 -0.14 -21.79
CA THR A 56 -11.79 -1.26 -21.43
C THR A 56 -12.44 -1.86 -22.68
N LEU A 57 -12.91 -1.03 -23.61
CA LEU A 57 -13.45 -1.50 -24.90
C LEU A 57 -12.39 -2.25 -25.73
N GLU A 58 -11.14 -1.77 -25.74
CA GLU A 58 -10.01 -2.46 -26.40
C GLU A 58 -9.72 -3.83 -25.77
N SER A 59 -9.77 -3.93 -24.44
CA SER A 59 -9.63 -5.20 -23.71
C SER A 59 -10.75 -6.19 -24.09
N ILE A 60 -12.00 -5.73 -24.07
CA ILE A 60 -13.17 -6.56 -24.42
C ILE A 60 -13.08 -7.06 -25.87
N ILE A 61 -12.70 -6.19 -26.82
CA ILE A 61 -12.51 -6.61 -28.22
C ILE A 61 -11.39 -7.64 -28.33
N LYS A 62 -10.29 -7.47 -27.59
CA LYS A 62 -9.17 -8.42 -27.57
C LYS A 62 -9.61 -9.80 -27.06
N ILE A 63 -10.33 -9.84 -25.93
CA ILE A 63 -10.87 -11.08 -25.35
C ILE A 63 -11.84 -11.75 -26.33
N ASN A 64 -12.79 -10.99 -26.90
CA ASN A 64 -13.73 -11.51 -27.88
C ASN A 64 -13.01 -12.14 -29.09
N ASN A 65 -11.94 -11.50 -29.59
CA ASN A 65 -11.16 -12.04 -30.70
C ASN A 65 -10.39 -13.32 -30.34
N GLN A 66 -9.97 -13.50 -29.09
CA GLN A 66 -9.32 -14.73 -28.62
C GLN A 66 -10.29 -15.93 -28.59
N HIS A 67 -11.59 -15.68 -28.49
CA HIS A 67 -12.61 -16.72 -28.47
C HIS A 67 -13.19 -17.06 -29.85
N LYS A 68 -12.80 -16.33 -30.90
CA LYS A 68 -13.28 -16.58 -32.27
C LYS A 68 -12.49 -17.72 -32.92
N SER A 69 -13.20 -18.54 -33.69
CA SER A 69 -12.56 -19.45 -34.63
C SER A 69 -11.91 -18.68 -35.78
N TRP A 70 -10.94 -19.29 -36.46
CA TRP A 70 -10.30 -18.70 -37.64
C TRP A 70 -11.33 -18.32 -38.72
N TRP A 71 -12.41 -19.11 -38.87
CA TRP A 71 -13.50 -18.83 -39.79
C TRP A 71 -14.31 -17.60 -39.37
N GLN A 72 -14.64 -17.46 -38.07
CA GLN A 72 -15.30 -16.28 -37.52
C GLN A 72 -14.44 -15.01 -37.66
N TRP A 73 -13.12 -15.16 -37.58
CA TRP A 73 -12.19 -14.06 -37.82
C TRP A 73 -12.19 -13.64 -39.29
N PHE A 74 -12.12 -14.61 -40.20
CA PHE A 74 -12.13 -14.40 -41.65
C PHE A 74 -13.43 -13.73 -42.14
N ILE A 75 -14.61 -14.26 -41.79
CA ILE A 75 -15.89 -13.64 -42.18
C ILE A 75 -16.09 -12.27 -41.52
N GLY A 76 -15.48 -12.06 -40.34
CA GLY A 76 -15.45 -10.78 -39.66
C GLY A 76 -14.72 -9.68 -40.45
N LEU A 77 -13.74 -10.03 -41.30
CA LEU A 77 -13.07 -9.08 -42.20
C LEU A 77 -14.04 -8.49 -43.25
N PHE A 78 -15.06 -9.25 -43.64
CA PHE A 78 -16.09 -8.83 -44.58
C PHE A 78 -17.29 -8.16 -43.89
N GLY A 79 -17.17 -7.82 -42.60
CA GLY A 79 -18.21 -7.12 -41.84
C GLY A 79 -19.28 -8.02 -41.22
N PHE A 80 -19.14 -9.35 -41.31
CA PHE A 80 -20.01 -10.32 -40.63
C PHE A 80 -19.59 -10.49 -39.17
N ILE A 81 -19.78 -9.43 -38.40
CA ILE A 81 -19.61 -9.39 -36.95
C ILE A 81 -20.97 -9.23 -36.26
N SER A 82 -21.07 -9.71 -35.02
CA SER A 82 -22.32 -9.63 -34.25
C SER A 82 -22.71 -8.16 -33.98
N GLN A 83 -23.99 -7.91 -33.73
CA GLN A 83 -24.50 -6.56 -33.48
C GLN A 83 -23.91 -5.95 -32.21
N GLU A 84 -23.62 -6.78 -31.20
CA GLU A 84 -22.93 -6.41 -29.97
C GLU A 84 -21.51 -5.96 -30.27
N GLU A 85 -20.76 -6.71 -31.09
CA GLU A 85 -19.41 -6.32 -31.49
C GLU A 85 -19.40 -5.03 -32.31
N LYS A 86 -20.38 -4.82 -33.20
CA LYS A 86 -20.54 -3.54 -33.92
C LYS A 86 -20.74 -2.38 -32.95
N SER A 87 -21.55 -2.57 -31.92
CA SER A 87 -21.86 -1.55 -30.91
C SER A 87 -20.62 -1.20 -30.06
N ILE A 88 -19.86 -2.21 -29.62
CA ILE A 88 -18.60 -2.02 -28.88
C ILE A 88 -17.54 -1.32 -29.76
N ARG A 89 -17.43 -1.68 -31.04
CA ARG A 89 -16.53 -1.02 -32.00
C ARG A 89 -16.95 0.42 -32.30
N HIS A 90 -18.26 0.68 -32.40
CA HIS A 90 -18.81 2.03 -32.54
C HIS A 90 -18.49 2.88 -31.31
N ALA A 91 -18.70 2.33 -30.11
CA ALA A 91 -18.38 2.97 -28.84
C ALA A 91 -16.89 3.33 -28.74
N LEU A 92 -16.02 2.43 -29.20
CA LEU A 92 -14.58 2.67 -29.28
C LEU A 92 -14.27 3.81 -30.25
N GLY A 93 -14.95 3.84 -31.41
CA GLY A 93 -14.83 4.90 -32.41
C GLY A 93 -15.24 6.28 -31.87
N VAL A 94 -16.37 6.36 -31.16
CA VAL A 94 -16.81 7.59 -30.48
C VAL A 94 -15.78 8.02 -29.45
N SER A 95 -15.31 7.10 -28.60
CA SER A 95 -14.31 7.38 -27.57
C SER A 95 -13.00 7.92 -28.15
N LYS A 96 -12.51 7.34 -29.25
CA LYS A 96 -11.30 7.80 -29.96
C LYS A 96 -11.49 9.20 -30.55
N LYS A 97 -12.65 9.48 -31.16
CA LYS A 97 -12.97 10.81 -31.70
C LYS A 97 -13.07 11.86 -30.60
N SER A 98 -13.74 11.52 -29.49
CA SER A 98 -13.84 12.40 -28.32
C SER A 98 -12.46 12.71 -27.73
N LEU A 99 -11.58 11.71 -27.57
CA LEU A 99 -10.21 11.94 -27.11
C LEU A 99 -9.41 12.87 -28.03
N ALA A 100 -9.55 12.72 -29.34
CA ALA A 100 -8.87 13.59 -30.30
C ALA A 100 -9.40 15.04 -30.28
N SER A 101 -10.65 15.24 -29.85
CA SER A 101 -11.29 16.56 -29.76
C SER A 101 -11.00 17.31 -28.45
N ILE A 102 -10.56 16.60 -27.41
CA ILE A 102 -10.25 17.19 -26.12
C ILE A 102 -8.84 17.80 -26.19
N LYS A 103 -8.73 19.12 -26.14
CA LYS A 103 -7.46 19.88 -26.15
C LYS A 103 -6.74 19.86 -24.80
N TYR A 104 -6.89 18.77 -24.05
CA TYR A 104 -6.22 18.62 -22.77
C TYR A 104 -4.77 18.19 -22.99
N VAL A 105 -3.86 19.15 -22.96
CA VAL A 105 -2.43 18.92 -22.80
C VAL A 105 -2.10 19.43 -21.40
N SER A 106 -1.93 18.55 -20.41
CA SER A 106 -1.41 19.06 -19.13
C SER A 106 0.04 19.46 -19.33
N PRO A 107 0.39 20.75 -19.16
CA PRO A 107 1.76 21.21 -19.34
C PRO A 107 2.73 20.48 -18.41
N MET A 108 2.26 20.02 -17.24
CA MET A 108 3.07 19.24 -16.31
C MET A 108 3.14 17.75 -16.65
N SER A 109 2.09 17.14 -17.19
CA SER A 109 2.12 15.72 -17.61
C SER A 109 3.09 15.45 -18.76
N SER A 110 3.35 16.44 -19.62
CA SER A 110 4.37 16.35 -20.68
C SER A 110 5.79 16.61 -20.17
N LEU A 111 5.95 17.28 -19.02
CA LEU A 111 7.25 17.57 -18.39
C LEU A 111 7.69 16.48 -17.39
N ILE A 112 6.74 15.68 -16.91
CA ILE A 112 6.95 14.58 -15.97
C ILE A 112 6.96 13.28 -16.79
N GLN A 113 8.11 12.91 -17.36
CA GLN A 113 8.32 11.50 -17.67
C GLN A 113 8.37 10.77 -16.34
N GLU A 114 7.27 10.12 -15.95
CA GLU A 114 7.18 9.35 -14.72
C GLU A 114 8.31 8.31 -14.72
N PRO A 115 9.37 8.50 -13.93
CA PRO A 115 10.47 7.55 -13.95
C PRO A 115 9.93 6.27 -13.32
N LYS A 116 10.03 5.14 -14.02
CA LYS A 116 9.64 3.87 -13.40
C LYS A 116 10.54 3.65 -12.19
N LEU A 117 9.94 3.40 -11.03
CA LEU A 117 10.67 3.11 -9.80
C LEU A 117 11.66 1.92 -9.98
N SER A 118 11.34 1.02 -10.92
CA SER A 118 12.18 -0.12 -11.31
C SER A 118 13.43 0.23 -12.13
N GLU A 119 13.50 1.39 -12.77
CA GLU A 119 14.61 1.82 -13.65
C GLU A 119 15.66 2.65 -12.88
N GLN A 120 15.52 2.77 -11.54
CA GLN A 120 16.29 3.71 -10.74
C GLN A 120 17.53 3.10 -10.09
N LEU A 121 18.52 3.98 -9.91
CA LEU A 121 19.88 3.67 -9.45
C LEU A 121 19.86 3.10 -8.02
N GLY A 122 20.63 2.02 -7.76
CA GLY A 122 20.81 1.51 -6.40
C GLY A 122 21.71 2.42 -5.54
N TYR A 123 21.68 2.22 -4.22
CA TYR A 123 22.40 3.04 -3.22
C TYR A 123 23.82 3.48 -3.62
N GLU A 124 24.61 2.60 -4.23
CA GLU A 124 26.00 2.91 -4.63
C GLU A 124 26.12 4.11 -5.57
N ARG A 125 25.08 4.37 -6.35
CA ARG A 125 25.04 5.44 -7.35
C ARG A 125 24.44 6.75 -6.81
N TYR A 126 24.02 6.79 -5.55
CA TYR A 126 23.53 8.02 -4.92
C TYR A 126 24.67 9.03 -4.72
N PRO A 127 24.42 10.34 -4.87
CA PRO A 127 25.34 11.37 -4.42
C PRO A 127 25.65 11.24 -2.92
N ASN A 128 26.85 11.62 -2.49
CA ASN A 128 27.28 11.45 -1.10
C ASN A 128 26.33 12.09 -0.06
N GLN A 129 25.70 13.22 -0.39
CA GLN A 129 24.72 13.86 0.49
C GLN A 129 23.44 13.01 0.63
N GLU A 130 22.93 12.42 -0.45
CA GLU A 130 21.75 11.53 -0.43
C GLU A 130 22.09 10.22 0.31
N LYS A 131 23.30 9.68 0.16
CA LYS A 131 23.77 8.52 0.95
C LYS A 131 23.71 8.78 2.45
N ILE A 132 24.25 9.90 2.91
CA ILE A 132 24.25 10.25 4.34
C ILE A 132 22.82 10.42 4.87
N LYS A 133 21.94 11.10 4.11
CA LYS A 133 20.52 11.23 4.48
C LYS A 133 19.84 9.87 4.56
N TYR A 134 20.02 9.02 3.56
CA TYR A 134 19.50 7.64 3.57
C TYR A 134 19.91 6.91 4.86
N LEU A 135 21.20 6.95 5.22
CA LEU A 135 21.69 6.27 6.42
C LEU A 135 21.12 6.87 7.71
N ALA A 136 21.06 8.19 7.78
CA ALA A 136 20.50 8.90 8.92
C ALA A 136 19.05 8.49 9.20
N HIS A 137 18.22 8.48 8.16
CA HIS A 137 16.80 8.11 8.27
C HIS A 137 16.55 6.67 8.75
N HIS A 138 17.53 5.77 8.58
CA HIS A 138 17.43 4.41 9.11
C HIS A 138 18.04 4.30 10.52
N LEU A 139 19.20 4.92 10.76
CA LEU A 139 20.04 4.63 11.94
C LEU A 139 19.77 5.53 13.15
N MET A 140 19.21 6.72 12.97
CA MET A 140 19.00 7.67 14.08
C MET A 140 18.05 7.15 15.15
N GLY A 141 17.05 6.34 14.78
CA GLY A 141 16.10 5.76 15.73
C GLY A 141 15.34 6.83 16.52
N THR A 142 15.42 6.75 17.85
CA THR A 142 14.79 7.70 18.79
C THR A 142 15.78 8.69 19.43
N GLU A 143 17.04 8.73 18.99
CA GLU A 143 18.08 9.54 19.61
C GLU A 143 18.07 10.96 19.02
N GLU A 144 18.03 12.02 19.83
CA GLU A 144 18.17 13.43 19.40
C GLU A 144 19.62 13.76 18.98
N PHE A 145 19.81 14.62 17.95
CA PHE A 145 21.13 14.99 17.45
C PHE A 145 21.34 16.51 17.52
N ALA A 146 22.54 16.98 17.86
CA ALA A 146 22.79 18.42 17.98
C ALA A 146 22.88 19.17 16.63
N GLU A 147 23.13 18.47 15.51
CA GLU A 147 23.22 19.04 14.15
C GLU A 147 22.16 18.48 13.18
N GLU A 148 20.90 18.45 13.63
CA GLU A 148 19.75 17.87 12.93
C GLU A 148 19.58 18.30 11.46
N SER A 149 19.87 19.56 11.17
CA SER A 149 19.68 20.15 9.84
C SER A 149 20.50 19.48 8.72
N LYS A 150 21.62 18.83 9.07
CA LYS A 150 22.48 18.11 8.11
C LYS A 150 21.95 16.71 7.76
N PHE A 151 21.08 16.15 8.60
CA PHE A 151 20.53 14.81 8.48
C PHE A 151 19.07 14.80 8.01
N HIS A 152 18.37 15.93 8.12
CA HIS A 152 16.97 16.10 7.73
C HIS A 152 16.79 16.48 6.24
N GLY A 153 15.53 16.46 5.78
CA GLY A 153 15.13 16.99 4.46
C GLY A 153 15.41 16.05 3.29
N MET A 154 15.11 14.76 3.44
CA MET A 154 14.91 13.88 2.30
C MET A 154 13.63 14.29 1.56
N SER A 155 13.69 14.35 0.23
CA SER A 155 12.48 14.61 -0.56
C SER A 155 11.46 13.48 -0.32
N PRO A 156 10.15 13.79 -0.28
CA PRO A 156 9.11 12.78 -0.21
C PRO A 156 9.31 11.65 -1.22
N SER A 157 9.60 11.96 -2.50
CA SER A 157 9.79 10.92 -3.52
C SER A 157 11.00 10.04 -3.27
N ASP A 158 12.12 10.58 -2.76
CA ASP A 158 13.29 9.78 -2.39
C ASP A 158 12.97 8.81 -1.25
N ALA A 159 12.15 9.22 -0.26
CA ALA A 159 11.74 8.34 0.83
C ALA A 159 10.97 7.10 0.33
N TYR A 160 10.02 7.28 -0.60
CA TYR A 160 9.30 6.18 -1.23
C TYR A 160 10.23 5.28 -2.06
N LYS A 161 11.14 5.89 -2.83
CA LYS A 161 12.13 5.17 -3.64
C LYS A 161 13.06 4.33 -2.79
N HIS A 162 13.64 4.91 -1.74
CA HIS A 162 14.56 4.22 -0.84
C HIS A 162 13.86 3.04 -0.15
N PHE A 163 12.68 3.28 0.42
CA PHE A 163 11.89 2.24 1.08
C PHE A 163 11.51 1.10 0.12
N TYR A 164 11.10 1.43 -1.11
CA TYR A 164 10.78 0.44 -2.14
C TYR A 164 11.99 -0.45 -2.50
N GLN A 165 13.17 0.14 -2.63
CA GLN A 165 14.39 -0.62 -2.92
C GLN A 165 14.76 -1.57 -1.78
N ASP A 166 14.64 -1.12 -0.53
CA ASP A 166 14.89 -1.98 0.62
C ASP A 166 13.86 -3.09 0.75
N LEU A 167 12.59 -2.79 0.48
CA LEU A 167 11.53 -3.81 0.43
C LEU A 167 11.79 -4.85 -0.67
N LYS A 168 12.20 -4.43 -1.88
CA LYS A 168 12.54 -5.36 -2.96
C LYS A 168 13.72 -6.26 -2.60
N ALA A 169 14.78 -5.68 -2.04
CA ALA A 169 15.94 -6.46 -1.59
C ALA A 169 15.53 -7.47 -0.50
N PHE A 170 14.68 -7.05 0.44
CA PHE A 170 14.16 -7.93 1.48
C PHE A 170 13.30 -9.06 0.91
N ILE A 171 12.40 -8.80 -0.03
CA ILE A 171 11.56 -9.83 -0.65
C ILE A 171 12.42 -10.86 -1.38
N GLN A 172 13.44 -10.41 -2.11
CA GLN A 172 14.40 -11.28 -2.80
C GLN A 172 15.18 -12.16 -1.82
N GLN A 173 15.62 -11.59 -0.69
CA GLN A 173 16.34 -12.33 0.35
C GLN A 173 15.44 -13.29 1.14
N TYR A 174 14.21 -12.87 1.48
CA TYR A 174 13.24 -13.68 2.22
C TYR A 174 12.82 -14.90 1.41
N ASN A 175 12.70 -14.74 0.08
CA ASN A 175 12.46 -15.81 -0.89
C ASN A 175 11.39 -16.83 -0.44
N THR A 176 10.13 -16.39 -0.41
CA THR A 176 9.01 -17.26 -0.02
C THR A 176 8.17 -17.65 -1.23
N ASN A 177 7.68 -18.89 -1.19
CA ASN A 177 6.72 -19.42 -2.15
C ASN A 177 5.29 -19.45 -1.56
N ASP A 178 5.05 -18.79 -0.42
CA ASP A 178 3.72 -18.68 0.15
C ASP A 178 2.93 -17.56 -0.53
N GLU A 179 1.93 -17.94 -1.31
CA GLU A 179 1.10 -17.00 -2.08
C GLU A 179 0.47 -15.90 -1.21
N SER A 180 0.12 -16.17 0.06
CA SER A 180 -0.48 -15.14 0.93
C SER A 180 0.53 -14.09 1.37
N ILE A 181 1.79 -14.47 1.58
CA ILE A 181 2.86 -13.53 1.91
C ILE A 181 3.27 -12.75 0.66
N THR A 182 3.36 -13.43 -0.49
CA THR A 182 3.65 -12.78 -1.78
C THR A 182 2.59 -11.74 -2.14
N GLU A 183 1.31 -12.05 -1.93
CA GLU A 183 0.22 -11.10 -2.16
C GLU A 183 0.30 -9.89 -1.22
N GLU A 184 0.58 -10.09 0.07
CA GLU A 184 0.81 -9.00 1.03
C GLU A 184 1.94 -8.07 0.56
N PHE A 185 3.07 -8.61 0.10
CA PHE A 185 4.17 -7.81 -0.44
C PHE A 185 3.84 -7.11 -1.76
N ASN A 186 3.14 -7.78 -2.68
CA ASN A 186 2.73 -7.20 -3.96
C ASN A 186 1.78 -6.01 -3.76
N GLN A 187 0.85 -6.13 -2.81
CA GLN A 187 -0.06 -5.04 -2.46
C GLN A 187 0.72 -3.82 -1.91
N VAL A 188 1.70 -4.05 -1.04
CA VAL A 188 2.57 -2.98 -0.53
C VAL A 188 3.38 -2.34 -1.66
N ILE A 189 4.00 -3.15 -2.53
CA ILE A 189 4.77 -2.68 -3.70
C ILE A 189 3.92 -1.79 -4.60
N SER A 190 2.72 -2.23 -4.98
CA SER A 190 1.84 -1.47 -5.86
C SER A 190 1.45 -0.11 -5.25
N ASN A 191 1.26 -0.09 -3.93
CA ASN A 191 0.95 1.13 -3.19
C ASN A 191 2.13 2.10 -3.12
N LEU A 192 3.35 1.60 -2.89
CA LEU A 192 4.57 2.41 -2.90
C LEU A 192 4.85 3.00 -4.29
N GLU A 193 4.67 2.21 -5.36
CA GLU A 193 4.86 2.69 -6.74
C GLU A 193 3.91 3.83 -7.09
N TYR A 194 2.63 3.70 -6.73
CA TYR A 194 1.65 4.76 -6.97
C TYR A 194 1.91 6.00 -6.12
N ALA A 195 2.20 5.82 -4.83
CA ALA A 195 2.51 6.94 -3.93
C ALA A 195 3.80 7.66 -4.32
N TYR A 196 4.80 6.94 -4.82
CA TYR A 196 6.01 7.52 -5.39
C TYR A 196 5.71 8.47 -6.55
N ILE A 197 4.85 8.06 -7.50
CA ILE A 197 4.47 8.91 -8.64
C ILE A 197 3.83 10.21 -8.14
N LEU A 198 2.91 10.12 -7.17
CA LEU A 198 2.31 11.30 -6.55
C LEU A 198 3.34 12.17 -5.82
N ALA A 199 4.27 11.57 -5.09
CA ALA A 199 5.32 12.29 -4.36
C ALA A 199 6.26 13.01 -5.32
N TYR A 200 6.65 12.36 -6.43
CA TYR A 200 7.48 12.94 -7.47
C TYR A 200 6.80 14.13 -8.17
N GLN A 201 5.49 14.02 -8.42
CA GLN A 201 4.69 15.12 -8.93
C GLN A 201 4.71 16.32 -7.97
N LEU A 202 4.54 16.08 -6.65
CA LEU A 202 4.63 17.13 -5.63
C LEU A 202 6.02 17.76 -5.57
N ASP A 203 7.08 16.97 -5.53
CA ASP A 203 8.47 17.45 -5.48
C ASP A 203 8.77 18.34 -6.69
N THR A 204 8.36 17.89 -7.88
CA THR A 204 8.48 18.66 -9.13
C THR A 204 7.68 19.95 -9.08
N PHE A 205 6.44 19.90 -8.59
CA PHE A 205 5.61 21.09 -8.42
C PHE A 205 6.27 22.10 -7.48
N PHE A 206 6.77 21.69 -6.31
CA PHE A 206 7.41 22.59 -5.37
C PHE A 206 8.67 23.26 -5.94
N VAL A 207 9.47 22.53 -6.72
CA VAL A 207 10.64 23.09 -7.43
C VAL A 207 10.22 24.14 -8.47
N LEU A 208 9.14 23.87 -9.21
CA LEU A 208 8.71 24.73 -10.33
C LEU A 208 7.75 25.84 -9.92
N ARG A 209 7.07 25.74 -8.76
CA ARG A 209 5.94 26.59 -8.35
C ARG A 209 6.21 28.08 -8.54
N LYS A 210 7.41 28.57 -8.19
CA LYS A 210 7.81 29.98 -8.31
C LYS A 210 7.88 30.49 -9.76
N ARG A 211 7.87 29.59 -10.74
CA ARG A 211 7.94 29.87 -12.18
C ARG A 211 6.60 29.63 -12.90
N LEU A 212 5.60 29.12 -12.18
CA LEU A 212 4.28 28.84 -12.73
C LEU A 212 3.35 30.04 -12.51
N ASN A 213 2.46 30.30 -13.45
CA ASN A 213 1.36 31.25 -13.26
C ASN A 213 0.18 30.61 -12.47
N ASP A 214 -0.74 31.43 -11.99
CA ASP A 214 -1.88 30.97 -11.17
C ASP A 214 -2.75 29.93 -11.88
N HIS A 215 -2.90 30.03 -13.19
CA HIS A 215 -3.64 29.05 -13.99
C HIS A 215 -2.95 27.69 -13.97
N GLN A 216 -1.65 27.64 -14.23
CA GLN A 216 -0.85 26.41 -14.21
C GLN A 216 -0.80 25.77 -12.82
N ILE A 217 -0.74 26.59 -11.76
CA ILE A 217 -0.79 26.13 -10.37
C ILE A 217 -2.15 25.48 -10.11
N ARG A 218 -3.25 26.15 -10.47
CA ARG A 218 -4.61 25.62 -10.31
C ARG A 218 -4.82 24.32 -11.09
N ASP A 219 -4.38 24.28 -12.34
CA ASP A 219 -4.46 23.08 -13.18
C ASP A 219 -3.75 21.89 -12.51
N PHE A 220 -2.56 22.12 -11.95
CA PHE A 220 -1.83 21.07 -11.24
C PHE A 220 -2.59 20.56 -10.02
N GLN A 221 -3.09 21.47 -9.19
CA GLN A 221 -3.87 21.14 -8.00
C GLN A 221 -5.08 20.30 -8.36
N GLU A 222 -5.87 20.75 -9.35
CA GLU A 222 -7.04 20.04 -9.84
C GLU A 222 -6.68 18.65 -10.37
N ASN A 223 -5.58 18.54 -11.13
CA ASN A 223 -5.08 17.27 -11.65
C ASN A 223 -4.65 16.30 -10.55
N PHE A 224 -3.90 16.78 -9.56
CA PHE A 224 -3.39 15.98 -8.45
C PHE A 224 -4.55 15.43 -7.61
N VAL A 225 -5.46 16.30 -7.22
CA VAL A 225 -6.67 15.96 -6.46
C VAL A 225 -7.53 14.98 -7.24
N PHE A 226 -7.71 15.21 -8.54
CA PHE A 226 -8.46 14.32 -9.42
C PHE A 226 -7.83 12.92 -9.50
N ASN A 227 -6.50 12.82 -9.59
CA ASN A 227 -5.80 11.52 -9.60
C ASN A 227 -6.08 10.70 -8.34
N ILE A 228 -6.03 11.34 -7.17
CA ILE A 228 -6.33 10.70 -5.88
C ILE A 228 -7.78 10.26 -5.83
N LYS A 229 -8.74 11.15 -6.17
CA LYS A 229 -10.17 10.80 -6.22
C LYS A 229 -10.43 9.60 -7.13
N MET A 230 -9.81 9.59 -8.31
CA MET A 230 -9.93 8.50 -9.27
C MET A 230 -9.40 7.18 -8.73
N LYS A 231 -8.26 7.20 -8.02
CA LYS A 231 -7.72 6.00 -7.39
C LYS A 231 -8.65 5.48 -6.29
N ILE A 232 -9.21 6.36 -5.46
CA ILE A 232 -10.19 6.02 -4.41
C ILE A 232 -11.42 5.32 -5.02
N LEU A 233 -12.01 5.91 -6.07
CA LEU A 233 -13.19 5.34 -6.70
C LEU A 233 -12.95 3.95 -7.29
N ASN A 234 -11.75 3.73 -7.83
CA ASN A 234 -11.35 2.48 -8.46
C ASN A 234 -10.91 1.39 -7.48
N LEU A 235 -10.88 1.67 -6.18
CA LEU A 235 -10.60 0.63 -5.17
C LEU A 235 -11.67 -0.46 -5.20
N MET A 236 -11.23 -1.71 -5.11
CA MET A 236 -12.09 -2.85 -4.83
C MET A 236 -12.40 -2.93 -3.34
N PRO A 237 -13.54 -3.52 -2.93
CA PRO A 237 -13.79 -3.81 -1.52
C PRO A 237 -12.65 -4.63 -0.90
N GLY A 238 -12.10 -4.16 0.21
CA GLY A 238 -10.94 -4.76 0.88
C GLY A 238 -9.58 -4.23 0.43
N GLU A 239 -9.52 -3.37 -0.59
CA GLU A 239 -8.29 -2.72 -1.03
C GLU A 239 -8.06 -1.39 -0.30
N SER A 240 -6.80 -0.97 -0.28
CA SER A 240 -6.41 0.36 0.12
C SER A 240 -5.29 0.90 -0.77
N PHE A 241 -5.15 2.23 -0.80
CA PHE A 241 -3.95 2.87 -1.31
C PHE A 241 -3.52 4.04 -0.43
N ILE A 242 -2.25 4.41 -0.54
CA ILE A 242 -1.68 5.54 0.18
C ILE A 242 -1.41 6.72 -0.75
N SER A 243 -1.70 7.92 -0.27
CA SER A 243 -1.31 9.18 -0.92
C SER A 243 -0.35 9.95 -0.01
N PRO A 244 0.75 10.51 -0.56
CA PRO A 244 1.64 11.39 0.20
C PRO A 244 0.92 12.68 0.54
N TYR A 245 1.13 13.16 1.75
CA TYR A 245 0.63 14.44 2.22
C TYR A 245 1.77 15.23 2.84
N VAL A 246 2.19 16.28 2.15
CA VAL A 246 3.40 17.04 2.49
C VAL A 246 3.02 18.50 2.67
N TYR A 247 3.45 19.10 3.77
CA TYR A 247 3.15 20.49 4.12
C TYR A 247 4.33 21.11 4.88
N GLY A 248 4.65 22.37 4.61
CA GLY A 248 5.77 23.05 5.27
C GLY A 248 5.91 24.48 4.78
N GLU A 249 6.50 25.33 5.61
CA GLU A 249 6.67 26.77 5.31
C GLU A 249 7.87 27.04 4.40
N ASP A 250 8.84 26.12 4.31
CA ASP A 250 10.02 26.23 3.47
C ASP A 250 10.37 24.93 2.73
N ASN A 251 11.03 25.07 1.57
CA ASN A 251 11.37 24.01 0.60
C ASN A 251 12.19 22.81 1.16
N ASN A 252 12.64 22.85 2.42
CA ASN A 252 13.49 21.83 3.04
C ASN A 252 13.00 21.34 4.43
N SER A 253 11.86 21.84 4.94
CA SER A 253 11.32 21.51 6.27
C SER A 253 9.91 20.90 6.22
N GLY A 254 9.51 20.35 5.07
CA GLY A 254 8.19 19.76 4.89
C GLY A 254 7.90 18.63 5.86
N HIS A 255 6.96 18.85 6.78
CA HIS A 255 6.32 17.79 7.54
C HIS A 255 5.57 16.87 6.57
N ALA A 256 5.69 15.56 6.78
CA ALA A 256 5.01 14.57 5.98
C ALA A 256 4.06 13.76 6.86
N LEU A 257 2.90 13.45 6.31
CA LEU A 257 2.00 12.41 6.79
C LEU A 257 1.56 11.54 5.61
N ILE A 258 1.04 10.35 5.89
CA ILE A 258 0.45 9.47 4.89
C ILE A 258 -1.04 9.38 5.14
N ILE A 259 -1.83 9.55 4.08
CA ILE A 259 -3.24 9.21 4.10
C ILE A 259 -3.41 7.86 3.42
N GLU A 260 -3.84 6.86 4.17
CA GLU A 260 -4.30 5.61 3.62
C GLU A 260 -5.81 5.66 3.40
N TRP A 261 -6.23 5.56 2.15
CA TRP A 261 -7.62 5.42 1.76
C TRP A 261 -7.98 3.94 1.70
N VAL A 262 -8.97 3.53 2.49
CA VAL A 262 -9.40 2.14 2.58
C VAL A 262 -10.85 2.04 2.12
N LYS A 263 -11.14 1.08 1.24
CA LYS A 263 -12.50 0.69 0.91
C LYS A 263 -12.85 -0.58 1.66
N ASP A 264 -13.79 -0.49 2.58
CA ASP A 264 -14.20 -1.64 3.38
C ASP A 264 -15.00 -2.66 2.55
N THR A 265 -15.30 -3.80 3.16
CA THR A 265 -16.05 -4.89 2.51
C THR A 265 -17.50 -4.53 2.17
N LYS A 266 -18.05 -3.47 2.79
CA LYS A 266 -19.37 -2.92 2.49
C LYS A 266 -19.31 -1.85 1.39
N GLY A 267 -18.13 -1.55 0.85
CA GLY A 267 -17.91 -0.54 -0.16
C GLY A 267 -17.82 0.89 0.38
N GLN A 268 -17.84 1.08 1.70
CA GLN A 268 -17.65 2.38 2.33
C GLN A 268 -16.16 2.75 2.35
N ILE A 269 -15.86 4.04 2.30
CA ILE A 269 -14.49 4.55 2.25
C ILE A 269 -14.17 5.34 3.51
N PHE A 270 -13.02 5.09 4.09
CA PHE A 270 -12.47 5.88 5.20
C PHE A 270 -10.99 6.17 4.96
N ALA A 271 -10.47 7.17 5.67
CA ALA A 271 -9.07 7.55 5.63
C ALA A 271 -8.41 7.25 6.98
N ASN A 272 -7.30 6.51 6.95
CA ASN A 272 -6.38 6.43 8.07
C ASN A 272 -5.28 7.48 7.88
N ILE A 273 -5.03 8.28 8.91
CA ILE A 273 -4.03 9.33 8.96
C ILE A 273 -2.84 8.80 9.75
N ILE A 274 -1.72 8.67 9.06
CA ILE A 274 -0.47 8.12 9.59
C ILE A 274 0.50 9.28 9.71
N ASN A 275 0.71 9.72 10.94
CA ASN A 275 1.58 10.83 11.29
C ASN A 275 2.54 10.39 12.39
N THR A 276 3.84 10.58 12.18
CA THR A 276 4.89 10.14 13.12
C THR A 276 5.63 11.29 13.77
N GLY A 277 5.36 12.56 13.41
CA GLY A 277 6.09 13.75 13.87
C GLY A 277 5.25 14.77 14.67
N GLU A 278 5.68 16.04 14.72
CA GLU A 278 5.07 17.13 15.53
C GLU A 278 3.55 17.36 15.27
N GLY A 279 3.00 16.96 14.13
CA GLY A 279 1.55 17.01 13.88
C GLY A 279 0.73 15.99 14.69
N ASN A 280 1.35 15.22 15.60
CA ASN A 280 0.68 14.29 16.50
C ASN A 280 -0.25 15.00 17.50
N GLU A 281 0.06 16.23 17.92
CA GLU A 281 -0.85 17.03 18.74
C GLU A 281 -2.06 17.52 17.92
N GLN A 282 -1.89 17.63 16.61
CA GLN A 282 -2.84 18.26 15.67
C GLN A 282 -3.84 17.26 15.07
N THR A 283 -3.56 15.97 15.21
CA THR A 283 -4.43 14.85 14.79
C THR A 283 -4.99 14.11 16.00
N THR A 284 -5.08 14.78 17.14
CA THR A 284 -5.62 14.22 18.39
C THR A 284 -7.10 13.83 18.24
N SER A 285 -7.48 12.78 18.96
CA SER A 285 -8.87 12.39 19.13
C SER A 285 -9.20 12.54 20.61
N PHE A 286 -10.46 12.82 20.94
CA PHE A 286 -10.94 12.90 22.33
C PHE A 286 -10.48 11.73 23.22
N LYS A 287 -10.42 10.51 22.67
CA LYS A 287 -9.94 9.32 23.39
C LYS A 287 -8.43 9.40 23.70
N THR A 288 -7.60 9.71 22.71
CA THR A 288 -6.15 9.91 22.90
C THR A 288 -5.81 11.05 23.86
N GLU A 289 -6.58 12.14 23.92
CA GLU A 289 -6.40 13.20 24.92
C GLU A 289 -6.60 12.69 26.37
N LEU A 290 -7.43 11.67 26.57
CA LEU A 290 -7.61 11.00 27.86
C LEU A 290 -6.54 9.93 28.15
N TYR A 291 -5.97 9.28 27.14
CA TYR A 291 -5.02 8.17 27.28
C TYR A 291 -3.54 8.57 27.24
N SER A 292 -3.19 9.79 26.82
CA SER A 292 -1.81 10.28 26.65
C SER A 292 -0.99 10.42 27.93
N PHE A 293 -1.46 9.90 29.07
CA PHE A 293 -0.76 9.95 30.36
C PHE A 293 0.16 8.74 30.64
N PHE A 294 0.14 7.67 29.83
CA PHE A 294 0.73 6.38 30.26
C PHE A 294 1.65 5.66 29.25
N ASN A 295 1.83 6.15 28.01
CA ASN A 295 2.73 5.50 27.04
C ASN A 295 3.23 6.47 25.96
N ASP A 296 4.50 6.88 26.01
CA ASP A 296 5.04 7.95 25.16
C ASP A 296 5.48 7.50 23.77
N SER A 297 5.71 6.20 23.53
CA SER A 297 6.34 5.70 22.29
C SER A 297 5.39 5.08 21.25
N GLU A 298 4.16 4.72 21.62
CA GLU A 298 3.17 4.15 20.71
C GLU A 298 1.85 4.93 20.78
N ARG A 299 1.26 5.24 19.61
CA ARG A 299 -0.02 5.96 19.52
C ARG A 299 -0.96 5.30 18.52
N PRO A 300 -2.28 5.27 18.77
CA PRO A 300 -3.22 4.71 17.81
C PRO A 300 -3.25 5.54 16.51
N ILE A 301 -3.35 4.85 15.37
CA ILE A 301 -3.61 5.49 14.07
C ILE A 301 -4.95 6.20 14.11
N LYS A 302 -5.03 7.39 13.50
CA LYS A 302 -6.25 8.17 13.44
C LYS A 302 -7.06 7.79 12.23
N LYS A 303 -8.36 7.59 12.42
CA LYS A 303 -9.27 7.16 11.38
C LYS A 303 -10.47 8.09 11.29
N THR A 304 -10.79 8.53 10.08
CA THR A 304 -12.00 9.31 9.81
C THR A 304 -13.25 8.42 9.85
N ALA A 305 -14.44 9.03 9.97
CA ALA A 305 -15.70 8.31 9.80
C ALA A 305 -15.77 7.59 8.44
N SER A 306 -16.51 6.49 8.36
CA SER A 306 -16.81 5.84 7.07
C SER A 306 -17.80 6.68 6.27
N TYR A 307 -17.49 6.93 5.01
CA TYR A 307 -18.35 7.64 4.08
C TYR A 307 -18.91 6.66 3.04
N GLU A 308 -20.20 6.75 2.73
CA GLU A 308 -20.77 6.06 1.57
C GLU A 308 -20.26 6.71 0.28
N LEU A 309 -20.13 5.91 -0.80
CA LEU A 309 -19.62 6.38 -2.09
C LEU A 309 -20.43 7.58 -2.62
N GLU A 310 -21.75 7.61 -2.39
CA GLU A 310 -22.63 8.70 -2.81
C GLU A 310 -22.46 9.99 -1.97
N LEU A 311 -21.91 9.88 -0.75
CA LEU A 311 -21.54 10.98 0.14
C LEU A 311 -20.10 11.49 -0.10
N LEU A 312 -19.31 10.85 -0.96
CA LEU A 312 -18.02 11.35 -1.47
C LEU A 312 -18.21 12.45 -2.52
N ASN A 313 -19.14 13.36 -2.26
CA ASN A 313 -19.39 14.55 -3.06
C ASN A 313 -18.28 15.58 -2.76
N THR A 314 -17.09 15.29 -3.28
CA THR A 314 -15.92 16.13 -3.62
C THR A 314 -15.29 17.07 -2.61
N ALA A 315 -16.02 17.74 -1.73
CA ALA A 315 -15.46 18.78 -0.87
C ALA A 315 -14.50 18.24 0.19
N PHE A 316 -14.71 17.02 0.70
CA PHE A 316 -13.84 16.47 1.76
C PHE A 316 -12.40 16.27 1.26
N ILE A 317 -12.22 15.56 0.15
CA ILE A 317 -10.87 15.29 -0.41
C ILE A 317 -10.22 16.60 -0.85
N ASP A 318 -11.00 17.52 -1.42
CA ASP A 318 -10.52 18.84 -1.83
C ASP A 318 -10.01 19.65 -0.64
N LYS A 319 -10.83 19.78 0.41
CA LYS A 319 -10.47 20.47 1.66
C LYS A 319 -9.32 19.79 2.41
N MET A 320 -9.28 18.45 2.36
CA MET A 320 -8.21 17.70 2.99
C MET A 320 -6.88 18.02 2.31
N LEU A 321 -6.82 18.02 0.97
CA LEU A 321 -5.59 18.24 0.21
C LEU A 321 -5.22 19.71 0.00
N GLU A 322 -6.16 20.65 0.24
CA GLU A 322 -5.94 22.10 0.11
C GLU A 322 -4.67 22.61 0.81
N PRO A 323 -4.34 22.20 2.06
CA PRO A 323 -3.18 22.72 2.77
C PRO A 323 -1.85 22.39 2.10
N ILE A 324 -1.75 21.30 1.32
CA ILE A 324 -0.54 20.92 0.56
C ILE A 324 -0.12 22.05 -0.39
N PHE A 325 -1.11 22.76 -0.94
CA PHE A 325 -0.90 23.76 -1.98
C PHE A 325 -0.97 25.20 -1.47
N SER A 326 -1.29 25.40 -0.19
CA SER A 326 -1.32 26.73 0.40
C SER A 326 0.06 27.38 0.36
N SER A 327 0.14 28.65 0.01
CA SER A 327 1.36 29.47 0.19
C SER A 327 1.47 30.01 1.62
N GLU A 328 0.33 30.19 2.29
CA GLU A 328 0.27 30.80 3.61
C GLU A 328 -0.17 29.75 4.63
N LYS A 329 0.66 29.58 5.66
CA LYS A 329 0.36 28.82 6.88
C LYS A 329 -0.26 27.44 6.65
N PRO A 330 0.39 26.56 5.85
CA PRO A 330 -0.17 25.26 5.50
C PRO A 330 -0.45 24.38 6.73
N SER A 331 0.38 24.48 7.77
CA SER A 331 0.18 23.79 9.05
C SER A 331 -1.09 24.26 9.78
N GLU A 332 -1.35 25.56 9.85
CA GLU A 332 -2.58 26.08 10.48
C GLU A 332 -3.85 25.61 9.75
N LYS A 333 -3.84 25.61 8.41
CA LYS A 333 -4.97 25.14 7.61
C LYS A 333 -5.22 23.64 7.78
N MET A 334 -4.15 22.86 7.82
CA MET A 334 -4.24 21.42 8.12
C MET A 334 -4.84 21.19 9.52
N ASN A 335 -4.40 21.95 10.52
CA ASN A 335 -4.90 21.84 11.88
C ASN A 335 -6.38 22.20 11.97
N ALA A 336 -6.79 23.29 11.32
CA ALA A 336 -8.18 23.69 11.24
C ALA A 336 -9.04 22.61 10.58
N PHE A 337 -8.53 21.95 9.54
CA PHE A 337 -9.24 20.83 8.91
C PHE A 337 -9.43 19.66 9.87
N PHE A 338 -8.35 19.16 10.50
CA PHE A 338 -8.42 17.99 11.38
C PHE A 338 -9.21 18.24 12.67
N LYS A 339 -9.20 19.47 13.21
CA LYS A 339 -10.05 19.86 14.35
C LYS A 339 -11.55 19.82 14.03
N ASN A 340 -11.91 20.09 12.78
CA ASN A 340 -13.30 20.19 12.35
C ASN A 340 -13.89 18.86 11.85
N ILE A 341 -13.13 17.76 11.91
CA ILE A 341 -13.61 16.43 11.53
C ILE A 341 -13.51 15.45 12.70
N THR A 342 -14.46 14.54 12.78
CA THR A 342 -14.45 13.50 13.83
C THR A 342 -13.41 12.43 13.49
N LEU A 343 -12.40 12.31 14.37
CA LEU A 343 -11.37 11.27 14.31
C LEU A 343 -11.60 10.22 15.41
N SER A 344 -11.42 8.96 15.03
CA SER A 344 -11.49 7.79 15.92
C SER A 344 -10.13 7.08 15.97
N ASP A 345 -9.88 6.34 17.05
CA ASP A 345 -8.67 5.52 17.19
C ASP A 345 -8.85 4.19 16.45
N ALA A 346 -7.94 3.90 15.53
CA ALA A 346 -7.81 2.58 14.93
C ALA A 346 -7.25 1.58 15.95
N SER A 347 -7.39 0.28 15.65
CA SER A 347 -6.79 -0.79 16.44
C SER A 347 -5.26 -0.83 16.32
N GLU A 348 -4.76 -0.41 15.17
CA GLU A 348 -3.36 -0.37 14.81
C GLU A 348 -2.68 0.84 15.44
N HIS A 349 -1.45 0.66 15.91
CA HIS A 349 -0.66 1.68 16.57
C HIS A 349 0.56 2.03 15.71
N LEU A 350 0.94 3.31 15.75
CA LEU A 350 2.16 3.88 15.20
C LEU A 350 3.23 3.89 16.28
N THR A 351 4.44 3.54 15.87
CA THR A 351 5.63 3.80 16.69
C THR A 351 6.10 5.21 16.37
N LEU A 352 6.21 6.06 17.38
CA LEU A 352 6.74 7.42 17.19
C LEU A 352 8.25 7.36 16.96
N GLN A 353 8.73 8.14 16.00
CA GLN A 353 10.16 8.35 15.77
C GLN A 353 10.47 9.80 16.13
N THR A 354 11.41 10.03 17.06
CA THR A 354 11.65 11.35 17.65
C THR A 354 12.22 12.36 16.64
N ASN A 355 13.01 11.92 15.66
CA ASN A 355 13.62 12.85 14.68
C ASN A 355 13.12 12.62 13.24
N GLY A 356 12.06 11.80 13.11
CA GLY A 356 11.50 11.35 11.85
C GLY A 356 10.32 12.19 11.38
N ILE A 357 10.45 13.52 11.37
CA ILE A 357 9.47 14.43 10.74
C ILE A 357 9.59 14.30 9.21
N CYS A 358 9.41 13.09 8.67
CA CYS A 358 9.71 12.80 7.28
C CYS A 358 8.83 11.68 6.73
N ALA A 359 8.69 11.63 5.41
CA ALA A 359 7.86 10.63 4.73
C ALA A 359 8.31 9.20 5.04
N HIS A 360 9.61 8.96 5.22
CA HIS A 360 10.15 7.61 5.48
C HIS A 360 9.59 6.99 6.76
N ALA A 361 9.55 7.75 7.85
CA ALA A 361 9.01 7.30 9.13
C ALA A 361 7.52 6.90 9.02
N CYS A 362 6.73 7.72 8.31
CA CYS A 362 5.33 7.42 8.03
C CYS A 362 5.18 6.17 7.16
N ILE A 363 6.05 5.96 6.15
CA ILE A 363 6.02 4.76 5.30
C ILE A 363 6.32 3.51 6.13
N LEU A 364 7.33 3.56 7.01
CA LEU A 364 7.69 2.45 7.89
C LEU A 364 6.55 2.09 8.84
N ALA A 365 5.93 3.09 9.46
CA ALA A 365 4.79 2.88 10.36
C ALA A 365 3.55 2.36 9.62
N TRP A 366 3.28 2.87 8.41
CA TRP A 366 2.25 2.29 7.53
C TRP A 366 2.55 0.83 7.21
N PHE A 367 3.78 0.50 6.80
CA PHE A 367 4.20 -0.85 6.46
C PHE A 367 4.03 -1.83 7.63
N GLN A 368 4.36 -1.41 8.85
CA GLN A 368 4.14 -2.19 10.08
C GLN A 368 2.69 -2.66 10.21
N THR A 369 1.71 -1.87 9.72
CA THR A 369 0.28 -2.26 9.76
C THR A 369 -0.15 -3.19 8.64
N LYS A 370 0.64 -3.31 7.56
CA LYS A 370 0.26 -4.09 6.36
C LYS A 370 0.79 -5.50 6.35
N ILE A 371 1.93 -5.71 6.96
CA ILE A 371 2.58 -7.02 6.97
C ILE A 371 2.55 -7.66 8.36
N ALA A 372 2.74 -8.98 8.41
CA ALA A 372 2.83 -9.69 9.68
C ALA A 372 3.98 -9.15 10.55
N SER A 373 3.74 -8.98 11.86
CA SER A 373 4.72 -8.47 12.84
C SER A 373 6.09 -9.15 12.74
N ALA A 374 6.10 -10.46 12.51
CA ALA A 374 7.32 -11.24 12.32
C ALA A 374 8.13 -10.80 11.10
N LEU A 375 7.47 -10.59 9.96
CA LEU A 375 8.11 -10.10 8.74
C LEU A 375 8.62 -8.67 8.93
N TYR A 376 7.87 -7.84 9.67
CA TYR A 376 8.25 -6.46 9.96
C TYR A 376 9.52 -6.39 10.80
N SER A 377 9.58 -7.13 11.91
CA SER A 377 10.77 -7.16 12.76
C SER A 377 12.00 -7.66 12.00
N LEU A 378 11.83 -8.64 11.11
CA LEU A 378 12.93 -9.15 10.28
C LEU A 378 13.40 -8.12 9.25
N PHE A 379 12.46 -7.49 8.53
CA PHE A 379 12.74 -6.40 7.59
C PHE A 379 13.49 -5.25 8.27
N ASN A 380 13.03 -4.84 9.46
CA ASN A 380 13.61 -3.72 10.19
C ASN A 380 15.07 -4.00 10.57
N VAL A 381 15.36 -5.15 11.21
CA VAL A 381 16.73 -5.51 11.59
C VAL A 381 17.66 -5.59 10.38
N LEU A 382 17.25 -6.29 9.31
CA LEU A 382 18.09 -6.46 8.12
C LEU A 382 18.41 -5.11 7.45
N THR A 383 17.43 -4.21 7.37
CA THR A 383 17.61 -2.88 6.77
C THR A 383 18.52 -1.99 7.62
N LEU A 384 18.38 -2.05 8.96
CA LEU A 384 19.25 -1.34 9.89
C LEU A 384 20.69 -1.84 9.84
N GLU A 385 20.91 -3.16 9.89
CA GLU A 385 22.26 -3.75 9.82
C GLU A 385 22.96 -3.41 8.50
N LYS A 386 22.23 -3.51 7.38
CA LYS A 386 22.73 -3.10 6.06
C LYS A 386 23.10 -1.61 6.02
N SER A 387 22.30 -0.75 6.65
CA SER A 387 22.59 0.68 6.77
C SER A 387 23.83 0.92 7.62
N GLN A 388 23.98 0.22 8.75
CA GLN A 388 25.16 0.32 9.61
C GLN A 388 26.44 -0.10 8.86
N GLN A 389 26.40 -1.21 8.13
CA GLN A 389 27.53 -1.65 7.31
C GLN A 389 27.94 -0.60 6.27
N ARG A 390 26.95 0.04 5.62
CA ARG A 390 27.18 1.13 4.67
C ARG A 390 27.75 2.38 5.32
N LEU A 391 27.32 2.69 6.54
CA LEU A 391 27.87 3.80 7.33
C LEU A 391 29.35 3.55 7.65
N SER A 392 29.69 2.37 8.16
CA SER A 392 31.09 2.02 8.48
C SER A 392 31.99 1.96 7.24
N ALA A 393 31.43 1.73 6.05
CA ALA A 393 32.16 1.74 4.79
C ALA A 393 32.34 3.16 4.19
N LEU A 394 31.67 4.19 4.70
CA LEU A 394 31.87 5.57 4.24
C LEU A 394 33.20 6.12 4.78
N ASN A 395 34.06 6.58 3.85
CA ASN A 395 35.36 7.15 4.22
C ASN A 395 35.16 8.48 5.00
N PRO A 396 35.57 8.58 6.28
CA PRO A 396 35.04 9.59 7.20
C PRO A 396 35.45 11.05 6.93
N GLY A 397 36.41 11.33 6.05
CA GLY A 397 36.83 12.71 5.69
C GLY A 397 36.94 13.67 6.89
N ASN A 398 36.61 14.96 6.69
CA ASN A 398 36.50 15.97 7.75
C ASN A 398 35.13 15.95 8.50
N ARG A 399 34.38 14.83 8.48
CA ARG A 399 33.03 14.72 9.06
C ARG A 399 32.94 13.73 10.24
N LYS A 400 34.04 13.56 10.97
CA LYS A 400 34.21 12.49 11.97
C LYS A 400 33.15 12.50 13.08
N ASP A 401 32.85 13.64 13.68
CA ASP A 401 32.06 13.67 14.92
C ASP A 401 30.58 13.31 14.70
N ASN A 402 29.97 13.79 13.62
CA ASN A 402 28.58 13.50 13.28
C ASN A 402 28.35 12.06 12.83
N LEU A 403 29.31 11.49 12.09
CA LEU A 403 29.23 10.10 11.65
C LEU A 403 29.39 9.14 12.84
N ASN A 404 30.23 9.49 13.83
CA ASN A 404 30.39 8.72 15.07
C ASN A 404 29.12 8.73 15.93
N GLN A 405 28.43 9.87 16.03
CA GLN A 405 27.13 9.95 16.71
C GLN A 405 26.10 9.06 16.01
N LEU A 406 26.03 9.13 14.67
CA LEU A 406 25.11 8.31 13.90
C LEU A 406 25.42 6.82 14.02
N GLU A 407 26.70 6.46 14.10
CA GLU A 407 27.15 5.09 14.31
C GLU A 407 26.68 4.56 15.67
N THR A 408 26.79 5.38 16.71
CA THR A 408 26.37 5.04 18.07
C THR A 408 24.85 4.89 18.17
N ALA A 409 24.08 5.82 17.57
CA ALA A 409 22.63 5.72 17.50
C ALA A 409 22.18 4.50 16.70
N GLY A 410 22.87 4.22 15.59
CA GLY A 410 22.64 3.04 14.76
C GLY A 410 22.79 1.74 15.54
N GLN A 411 23.85 1.62 16.35
CA GLN A 411 24.07 0.46 17.23
C GLN A 411 22.91 0.27 18.23
N LYS A 412 22.49 1.31 18.93
CA LYS A 412 21.34 1.25 19.87
C LYS A 412 20.04 0.87 19.18
N THR A 413 19.78 1.48 18.01
CA THR A 413 18.58 1.22 17.21
C THR A 413 18.53 -0.25 16.75
N ILE A 414 19.67 -0.79 16.31
CA ILE A 414 19.81 -2.20 15.95
C ILE A 414 19.58 -3.11 17.16
N GLU A 415 20.15 -2.81 18.33
CA GLU A 415 19.93 -3.60 19.54
C GLU A 415 18.45 -3.69 19.92
N ASN A 416 17.73 -2.57 19.85
CA ASN A 416 16.30 -2.54 20.13
C ASN A 416 15.50 -3.34 19.10
N ALA A 417 15.82 -3.20 17.81
CA ALA A 417 15.19 -3.98 16.75
C ALA A 417 15.47 -5.49 16.91
N LYS A 418 16.68 -5.87 17.33
CA LYS A 418 17.05 -7.27 17.61
C LYS A 418 16.27 -7.83 18.79
N LYS A 419 16.04 -7.07 19.87
CA LYS A 419 15.18 -7.50 20.98
C LYS A 419 13.75 -7.79 20.50
N GLN A 420 13.18 -6.94 19.64
CA GLN A 420 11.87 -7.19 19.04
C GLN A 420 11.85 -8.45 18.16
N LEU A 421 12.88 -8.63 17.31
CA LEU A 421 13.01 -9.83 16.49
C LEU A 421 13.15 -11.11 17.33
N GLN A 422 13.92 -11.07 18.42
CA GLN A 422 14.07 -12.17 19.37
C GLN A 422 12.72 -12.56 19.99
N GLN A 423 11.93 -11.59 20.43
CA GLN A 423 10.58 -11.84 20.95
C GLN A 423 9.67 -12.51 19.91
N GLN A 424 9.70 -12.05 18.65
CA GLN A 424 8.95 -12.67 17.57
C GLN A 424 9.46 -14.09 17.27
N HIS A 425 10.78 -14.30 17.25
CA HIS A 425 11.41 -15.60 17.06
C HIS A 425 10.92 -16.60 18.11
N ASP A 426 11.00 -16.26 19.40
CA ASP A 426 10.60 -17.15 20.49
C ASP A 426 9.10 -17.44 20.48
N LYS A 427 8.28 -16.41 20.21
CA LYS A 427 6.84 -16.57 20.05
C LYS A 427 6.49 -17.52 18.90
N LYS A 428 7.11 -17.39 17.72
CA LYS A 428 6.85 -18.28 16.58
C LYS A 428 7.39 -19.69 16.82
N ARG A 429 8.53 -19.82 17.52
CA ARG A 429 9.09 -21.12 17.92
C ARG A 429 8.16 -21.87 18.87
N GLN A 430 7.53 -21.19 19.83
CA GLN A 430 6.53 -21.81 20.69
C GLN A 430 5.28 -22.24 19.90
N GLN A 431 4.76 -21.35 19.04
CA GLN A 431 3.61 -21.66 18.18
C GLN A 431 3.87 -22.86 17.25
N LEU A 432 5.11 -23.06 16.79
CA LEU A 432 5.49 -24.22 15.98
C LEU A 432 5.26 -25.54 16.73
N LYS A 433 5.64 -25.61 18.01
CA LYS A 433 5.44 -26.81 18.84
C LYS A 433 3.94 -27.11 18.96
N ASP A 434 3.14 -26.11 19.30
CA ASP A 434 1.70 -26.24 19.48
C ASP A 434 0.99 -26.67 18.19
N MET A 435 1.37 -26.07 17.05
CA MET A 435 0.81 -26.43 15.75
C MET A 435 1.25 -27.81 15.28
N GLY A 436 2.49 -28.21 15.56
CA GLY A 436 2.99 -29.57 15.30
C GLY A 436 2.17 -30.61 16.05
N ASN A 437 1.96 -30.41 17.35
CA ASN A 437 1.12 -31.26 18.19
C ASN A 437 -0.33 -31.32 17.66
N LYS A 438 -0.90 -30.17 17.32
CA LYS A 438 -2.24 -30.08 16.73
C LYS A 438 -2.36 -30.86 15.43
N LEU A 439 -1.39 -30.74 14.52
CA LEU A 439 -1.39 -31.46 13.25
C LEU A 439 -1.24 -32.97 13.46
N THR A 440 -0.39 -33.40 14.39
CA THR A 440 -0.25 -34.80 14.78
C THR A 440 -1.58 -35.36 15.30
N ASN A 441 -2.27 -34.64 16.19
CA ASN A 441 -3.58 -35.05 16.71
C ASN A 441 -4.64 -35.12 15.59
N MET A 442 -4.68 -34.13 14.69
CA MET A 442 -5.56 -34.18 13.50
C MET A 442 -5.28 -35.39 12.60
N ARG A 443 -4.02 -35.87 12.55
CA ARG A 443 -3.64 -37.05 11.78
C ARG A 443 -4.04 -38.36 12.47
N LYS A 444 -4.01 -38.43 13.81
CA LYS A 444 -4.41 -39.59 14.63
C LYS A 444 -5.93 -39.85 14.60
N GLN A 445 -6.76 -38.80 14.51
CA GLN A 445 -8.25 -38.93 14.50
C GLN A 445 -8.86 -39.81 13.39
N LYS A 446 -8.08 -40.28 12.39
CA LYS A 446 -8.56 -41.18 11.33
C LYS A 446 -7.94 -42.60 11.38
N SER A 447 -6.94 -42.83 12.22
CA SER A 447 -6.26 -44.12 12.35
C SER A 447 -5.54 -44.18 13.70
N ALA A 448 -5.83 -45.19 14.52
CA ALA A 448 -5.15 -45.42 15.80
C ALA A 448 -3.63 -45.68 15.65
N VAL A 449 -3.15 -45.86 14.42
CA VAL A 449 -1.74 -46.04 14.08
C VAL A 449 -1.01 -44.69 14.10
N GLU A 450 0.09 -44.65 14.85
CA GLU A 450 1.00 -43.52 14.89
C GLU A 450 1.59 -43.25 13.50
N LYS A 451 1.40 -42.04 12.98
CA LYS A 451 1.93 -41.67 11.66
C LYS A 451 3.32 -41.04 11.81
N PRO A 452 4.26 -41.35 10.90
CA PRO A 452 5.58 -40.75 10.92
C PRO A 452 5.50 -39.23 10.83
N ALA A 453 6.50 -38.53 11.38
CA ALA A 453 6.63 -37.08 11.29
C ALA A 453 6.57 -36.61 9.82
N ILE A 454 6.10 -35.39 9.60
CA ILE A 454 6.11 -34.79 8.26
C ILE A 454 7.51 -34.23 8.04
N ASN A 455 8.26 -34.84 7.11
CA ASN A 455 9.62 -34.43 6.80
C ASN A 455 9.67 -33.23 5.85
N ASP A 456 8.70 -33.12 4.93
CA ASP A 456 8.54 -31.96 4.05
C ASP A 456 7.10 -31.45 4.06
N TYR A 457 6.92 -30.25 4.62
CA TYR A 457 5.62 -29.58 4.64
C TYR A 457 5.19 -29.08 3.26
N THR A 458 6.12 -28.79 2.34
CA THR A 458 5.82 -28.38 0.97
C THR A 458 5.15 -29.51 0.21
N GLN A 459 5.77 -30.68 0.17
CA GLN A 459 5.17 -31.87 -0.41
C GLN A 459 3.84 -32.22 0.27
N TYR A 460 3.78 -32.18 1.61
CA TYR A 460 2.54 -32.47 2.33
C TYR A 460 1.38 -31.54 1.95
N ILE A 461 1.63 -30.23 1.83
CA ILE A 461 0.61 -29.26 1.41
C ILE A 461 0.14 -29.57 -0.01
N SER A 462 1.07 -29.86 -0.94
CA SER A 462 0.74 -30.24 -2.32
C SER A 462 -0.15 -31.48 -2.38
N GLU A 463 0.19 -32.54 -1.64
CA GLU A 463 -0.61 -33.77 -1.55
C GLU A 463 -2.01 -33.55 -0.98
N LYS A 464 -2.17 -32.60 -0.04
CA LYS A 464 -3.49 -32.23 0.48
C LYS A 464 -4.25 -31.37 -0.50
N SER A 465 -3.60 -30.41 -1.14
CA SER A 465 -4.20 -29.51 -2.13
C SER A 465 -4.82 -30.28 -3.30
N ASN A 466 -4.15 -31.34 -3.77
CA ASN A 466 -4.67 -32.21 -4.84
C ASN A 466 -5.98 -32.94 -4.47
N LYS A 467 -6.33 -32.99 -3.18
CA LYS A 467 -7.56 -33.62 -2.65
C LYS A 467 -8.66 -32.61 -2.33
N LEU A 468 -8.40 -31.32 -2.53
CA LEU A 468 -9.33 -30.22 -2.27
C LEU A 468 -10.12 -29.85 -3.54
N LYS A 469 -11.36 -29.39 -3.36
CA LYS A 469 -12.11 -28.73 -4.44
C LYS A 469 -11.59 -27.30 -4.64
N GLU A 470 -11.80 -26.71 -5.82
CA GLU A 470 -11.31 -25.35 -6.12
C GLU A 470 -11.66 -24.27 -5.06
N PRO A 471 -12.88 -24.21 -4.49
CA PRO A 471 -13.18 -23.25 -3.42
C PRO A 471 -12.31 -23.44 -2.16
N GLU A 472 -11.96 -24.69 -1.84
CA GLU A 472 -11.09 -25.00 -0.72
C GLU A 472 -9.62 -24.73 -1.03
N LYS A 473 -9.19 -24.95 -2.27
CA LYS A 473 -7.85 -24.54 -2.73
C LYS A 473 -7.70 -23.04 -2.64
N GLU A 474 -8.69 -22.27 -3.07
CA GLU A 474 -8.70 -20.81 -2.97
C GLU A 474 -8.65 -20.35 -1.50
N LYS A 475 -9.42 -21.01 -0.63
CA LYS A 475 -9.36 -20.76 0.81
C LYS A 475 -7.99 -21.11 1.41
N LEU A 476 -7.33 -22.17 0.95
CA LEU A 476 -5.97 -22.52 1.37
C LEU A 476 -4.94 -21.47 0.92
N ARG A 477 -5.04 -21.00 -0.33
CA ARG A 477 -4.18 -19.96 -0.92
C ARG A 477 -4.32 -18.62 -0.19
N SER A 478 -5.55 -18.15 0.01
CA SER A 478 -5.87 -16.90 0.71
C SER A 478 -5.67 -16.94 2.23
N THR A 479 -5.55 -18.12 2.84
CA THR A 479 -5.31 -18.22 4.29
C THR A 479 -3.94 -17.65 4.65
N LYS A 480 -3.94 -16.55 5.41
CA LYS A 480 -2.73 -15.90 5.93
C LYS A 480 -1.84 -16.86 6.74
N ALA A 481 -0.58 -16.97 6.33
CA ALA A 481 0.37 -17.94 6.86
C ALA A 481 0.99 -17.53 8.21
N LEU A 482 1.35 -16.25 8.37
CA LEU A 482 2.06 -15.72 9.54
C LEU A 482 1.19 -14.89 10.50
N VAL A 483 -0.05 -14.60 10.12
CA VAL A 483 -0.90 -13.69 10.90
C VAL A 483 -1.29 -14.23 12.27
N GLU A 484 -1.24 -13.31 13.21
CA GLU A 484 -1.73 -13.43 14.56
C GLU A 484 -3.21 -13.04 14.55
N LYS A 485 -4.08 -13.86 15.13
CA LYS A 485 -5.27 -13.25 15.72
C LYS A 485 -4.73 -12.45 16.90
N SER A 486 -4.74 -11.12 16.81
CA SER A 486 -4.68 -10.30 18.02
C SER A 486 -5.89 -10.69 18.85
N VAL A 487 -5.66 -11.49 19.88
CA VAL A 487 -6.66 -11.71 20.93
C VAL A 487 -6.56 -10.48 21.81
N GLY A 488 -7.08 -9.35 21.31
CA GLY A 488 -7.33 -8.18 22.13
C GLY A 488 -8.37 -8.52 23.19
N PHE A 489 -8.25 -7.90 24.36
CA PHE A 489 -9.01 -8.12 25.60
C PHE A 489 -10.56 -8.03 25.46
N PHE A 490 -11.09 -7.74 24.27
CA PHE A 490 -12.52 -7.67 23.93
C PHE A 490 -13.02 -8.74 22.95
N SER A 491 -12.26 -9.81 22.66
CA SER A 491 -12.69 -10.86 21.71
C SER A 491 -13.83 -11.75 22.22
N TRP A 492 -14.27 -11.61 23.47
CA TRP A 492 -15.39 -12.40 24.00
C TRP A 492 -16.75 -11.95 23.41
N TRP A 493 -16.89 -10.67 23.03
CA TRP A 493 -18.17 -10.15 22.52
C TRP A 493 -18.37 -10.31 21.00
N SER A 494 -17.31 -10.48 20.22
CA SER A 494 -17.40 -10.64 18.76
C SER A 494 -17.32 -12.09 18.25
N ALA A 495 -17.03 -13.05 19.15
CA ALA A 495 -16.99 -14.47 18.81
C ALA A 495 -18.38 -15.13 18.77
N ALA A 496 -19.45 -14.41 19.11
CA ALA A 496 -20.77 -15.00 19.34
C ALA A 496 -21.60 -15.31 18.08
N ASN A 497 -21.31 -14.75 16.89
CA ASN A 497 -22.22 -14.91 15.74
C ASN A 497 -21.54 -15.00 14.35
N LYS A 498 -20.39 -15.67 14.24
CA LYS A 498 -19.97 -16.21 12.93
C LYS A 498 -20.23 -17.71 12.92
N PRO A 499 -21.06 -18.24 11.98
CA PRO A 499 -21.15 -19.68 11.81
C PRO A 499 -19.72 -20.19 11.59
N LYS A 500 -19.29 -21.16 12.39
CA LYS A 500 -18.03 -21.87 12.14
C LYS A 500 -18.20 -22.51 10.78
N GLU A 501 -17.66 -21.88 9.73
CA GLU A 501 -17.52 -22.54 8.43
C GLU A 501 -16.76 -23.84 8.70
N THR A 502 -17.48 -24.96 8.62
CA THR A 502 -16.94 -26.29 8.82
C THR A 502 -16.00 -26.58 7.65
N CYS A 503 -14.73 -26.20 7.80
CA CYS A 503 -13.67 -26.58 6.87
C CYS A 503 -13.57 -28.10 6.82
N SER A 504 -13.32 -28.67 5.63
CA SER A 504 -13.05 -30.10 5.54
C SER A 504 -11.82 -30.47 6.39
N PRO A 505 -11.74 -31.73 6.87
CA PRO A 505 -10.55 -32.21 7.58
C PRO A 505 -9.27 -32.13 6.74
N VAL A 506 -9.39 -32.22 5.40
CA VAL A 506 -8.26 -32.10 4.48
C VAL A 506 -7.77 -30.65 4.43
N LEU A 507 -8.69 -29.69 4.25
CA LEU A 507 -8.37 -28.26 4.23
C LEU A 507 -7.75 -27.81 5.55
N SER A 508 -8.31 -28.26 6.68
CA SER A 508 -7.81 -27.92 8.01
C SER A 508 -6.35 -28.38 8.22
N LYS A 509 -6.01 -29.59 7.75
CA LYS A 509 -4.64 -30.11 7.80
C LYS A 509 -3.69 -29.33 6.90
N ALA A 510 -4.12 -29.00 5.69
CA ALA A 510 -3.34 -28.20 4.74
C ALA A 510 -3.05 -26.80 5.29
N ILE A 511 -4.05 -26.14 5.89
CA ILE A 511 -3.90 -24.82 6.52
C ILE A 511 -2.89 -24.87 7.68
N VAL A 512 -2.99 -25.87 8.56
CA VAL A 512 -2.03 -25.99 9.69
C VAL A 512 -0.62 -26.27 9.15
N ALA A 513 -0.47 -27.14 8.16
CA ALA A 513 0.82 -27.41 7.51
C ALA A 513 1.42 -26.15 6.86
N LYS A 514 0.62 -25.36 6.13
CA LYS A 514 1.02 -24.06 5.56
C LYS A 514 1.55 -23.11 6.63
N LYS A 515 0.82 -22.98 7.74
CA LYS A 515 1.20 -22.15 8.90
C LYS A 515 2.47 -22.61 9.60
N ILE A 516 2.72 -23.92 9.64
CA ILE A 516 3.97 -24.50 10.17
C ILE A 516 5.14 -24.15 9.24
N ARG A 517 5.02 -24.42 7.93
CA ARG A 517 6.06 -24.14 6.93
C ARG A 517 6.50 -22.68 6.97
N ALA A 518 5.55 -21.75 6.93
CA ALA A 518 5.86 -20.32 6.95
C ALA A 518 6.58 -19.89 8.25
N ARG A 519 6.17 -20.46 9.40
CA ARG A 519 6.84 -20.20 10.69
C ARG A 519 8.24 -20.82 10.74
N GLN A 520 8.45 -22.00 10.18
CA GLN A 520 9.79 -22.61 10.09
C GLN A 520 10.73 -21.74 9.27
N GLN A 521 10.27 -21.27 8.09
CA GLN A 521 11.04 -20.34 7.25
C GLN A 521 11.40 -19.06 8.03
N PHE A 522 10.42 -18.43 8.70
CA PHE A 522 10.68 -17.25 9.52
C PHE A 522 11.67 -17.52 10.65
N VAL A 523 11.48 -18.60 11.44
CA VAL A 523 12.35 -18.93 12.57
C VAL A 523 13.79 -19.18 12.12
N GLN A 524 13.97 -19.90 11.01
CA GLN A 524 15.29 -20.14 10.44
C GLN A 524 15.98 -18.84 10.04
N GLN A 525 15.28 -17.95 9.33
CA GLN A 525 15.85 -16.68 8.91
C GLN A 525 16.12 -15.74 10.08
N ALA A 526 15.19 -15.64 11.03
CA ALA A 526 15.38 -14.84 12.23
C ALA A 526 16.59 -15.34 13.04
N ALA A 527 16.80 -16.65 13.17
CA ALA A 527 17.99 -17.21 13.83
C ALA A 527 19.29 -16.85 13.09
N CYS A 528 19.30 -16.88 11.76
CA CYS A 528 20.45 -16.42 10.98
C CYS A 528 20.75 -14.93 11.21
N THR A 529 19.73 -14.09 11.27
CA THR A 529 19.86 -12.63 11.50
C THR A 529 20.27 -12.28 12.92
N LEU A 530 19.78 -13.00 13.93
CA LEU A 530 20.15 -12.76 15.33
C LEU A 530 21.60 -13.19 15.63
N GLY A 531 22.18 -14.07 14.80
CA GLY A 531 23.52 -14.63 14.99
C GLY A 531 23.54 -15.72 16.08
N PRO A 532 24.70 -16.38 16.29
CA PRO A 532 24.83 -17.32 17.39
C PRO A 532 24.65 -16.59 18.73
N ASN A 533 23.68 -17.02 19.54
CA ASN A 533 23.58 -16.60 20.92
C ASN A 533 24.90 -16.91 21.61
N LYS A 534 25.69 -15.88 21.92
CA LYS A 534 26.72 -15.99 22.96
C LYS A 534 25.95 -16.08 24.28
N GLN A 535 25.64 -17.31 24.67
CA GLN A 535 25.16 -17.63 26.02
C GLN A 535 26.30 -17.50 27.02
#